data_AF-A0A354P5Y6-F1
#
_entry.id   AF-A0A354P5Y6-F1
#
_cell.length_a   1.000
_cell.length_b   1.000
_cell.length_c   1.000
_cell.angle_alpha   90.00
_cell.angle_beta   90.00
_cell.angle_gamma   90.00
#
_symmetry.space_group_name_H-M   'P 1'
#
loop_
_entity.id
_entity.type
_entity.pdbx_description
1 polymer ?
#
loop_
_entity_poly.entity_id
_entity_poly.type
_entity_poly.pdbx_seq_one_letter_code
_entity_poly.pdbx_strand_id
1 'polypeptide(L)'
;MNVHAQQDADDDADDAELLAEFRLLWRDAAALWDEHENEPAFEGYVGSDFFAAWTVLKSLRGRGSTFLEWGSGLGVVAIMASRMGFDAAGIEIQPELVDLAQSLAKRYSADVDFVCGSFVPDGFEPDASVGDEFFRTDSDSAS
;
A
#
# COMPACT_ATOMS: atom_id res chain seq x y z
N MET A 1 30.17 -9.72 24.82
CA MET A 1 29.42 -9.14 23.69
C MET A 1 28.35 -8.25 24.28
N ASN A 2 28.18 -7.02 23.82
CA ASN A 2 27.30 -6.01 24.44
C ASN A 2 25.84 -6.28 24.03
N VAL A 3 24.90 -6.28 24.98
CA VAL A 3 23.48 -6.64 24.74
C VAL A 3 22.84 -5.73 23.71
N HIS A 4 23.15 -4.42 23.74
CA HIS A 4 22.66 -3.46 22.75
C HIS A 4 23.16 -3.76 21.33
N ALA A 5 24.43 -4.14 21.17
CA ALA A 5 24.99 -4.46 19.86
C ALA A 5 24.43 -5.77 19.28
N GLN A 6 23.97 -6.68 20.15
CA GLN A 6 23.28 -7.90 19.72
C GLN A 6 21.85 -7.59 19.26
N GLN A 7 21.15 -6.72 19.99
CA GLN A 7 19.78 -6.33 19.67
C GLN A 7 19.70 -5.51 18.38
N ASP A 8 20.62 -4.56 18.17
CA ASP A 8 20.70 -3.80 16.91
C ASP A 8 20.95 -4.73 15.70
N ALA A 9 21.76 -5.77 15.88
CA ALA A 9 22.06 -6.74 14.81
C ALA A 9 20.88 -7.69 14.51
N ASP A 10 20.11 -8.05 15.53
CA ASP A 10 18.90 -8.87 15.38
C ASP A 10 17.80 -8.05 14.69
N ASP A 11 17.61 -6.77 15.06
CA ASP A 11 16.65 -5.85 14.41
C ASP A 11 17.00 -5.63 12.92
N ASP A 12 18.29 -5.46 12.59
CA ASP A 12 18.75 -5.33 11.20
C ASP A 12 18.53 -6.62 10.38
N ALA A 13 18.64 -7.80 11.01
CA ALA A 13 18.37 -9.08 10.35
C ALA A 13 16.88 -9.27 10.06
N ASP A 14 16.02 -8.95 11.04
CA ASP A 14 14.55 -8.99 10.88
C ASP A 14 14.09 -8.03 9.77
N ASP A 15 14.65 -6.81 9.73
CA ASP A 15 14.33 -5.84 8.70
C ASP A 15 14.82 -6.27 7.31
N ALA A 16 15.94 -6.99 7.22
CA ALA A 16 16.41 -7.55 5.95
C ALA A 16 15.50 -8.69 5.45
N GLU A 17 14.97 -9.51 6.35
CA GLU A 17 14.00 -10.57 6.04
C GLU A 17 12.68 -9.97 5.55
N LEU A 18 12.12 -8.99 6.27
CA LEU A 18 10.91 -8.26 5.86
C LEU A 18 11.10 -7.60 4.50
N LEU A 19 12.24 -6.93 4.27
CA LEU A 19 12.51 -6.30 2.98
C LEU A 19 12.61 -7.32 1.83
N ALA A 20 13.10 -8.53 2.09
CA ALA A 20 13.11 -9.61 1.10
C ALA A 20 11.68 -10.09 0.78
N GLU A 21 10.83 -10.27 1.80
CA GLU A 21 9.40 -10.57 1.64
C GLU A 21 8.69 -9.47 0.84
N PHE A 22 8.95 -8.19 1.14
CA PHE A 22 8.32 -7.06 0.47
C PHE A 22 8.73 -6.93 -0.98
N ARG A 23 9.96 -7.26 -1.35
CA ARG A 23 10.35 -7.34 -2.77
C ARG A 23 9.57 -8.39 -3.55
N LEU A 24 9.17 -9.49 -2.91
CA LEU A 24 8.28 -10.47 -3.52
C LEU A 24 6.87 -9.90 -3.66
N LEU A 25 6.37 -9.22 -2.62
CA LEU A 25 5.06 -8.54 -2.65
C LEU A 25 4.98 -7.52 -3.77
N TRP A 26 6.00 -6.68 -3.93
CA TRP A 26 6.05 -5.66 -4.99
C TRP A 26 6.06 -6.30 -6.38
N ARG A 27 6.77 -7.42 -6.55
CA ARG A 27 6.77 -8.16 -7.81
C ARG A 27 5.40 -8.77 -8.11
N ASP A 28 4.74 -9.34 -7.11
CA ASP A 28 3.40 -9.90 -7.31
C ASP A 28 2.37 -8.80 -7.62
N ALA A 29 2.47 -7.64 -6.96
CA ALA A 29 1.63 -6.49 -7.27
C ALA A 29 1.88 -5.95 -8.69
N ALA A 30 3.13 -5.90 -9.14
CA ALA A 30 3.47 -5.55 -10.52
C ALA A 30 2.90 -6.57 -11.52
N ALA A 31 2.93 -7.86 -11.20
CA ALA A 31 2.32 -8.89 -12.06
C ALA A 31 0.79 -8.75 -12.15
N LEU A 32 0.12 -8.40 -11.04
CA LEU A 32 -1.31 -8.10 -11.06
C LEU A 32 -1.62 -6.86 -11.90
N TRP A 33 -0.79 -5.82 -11.79
CA TRP A 33 -0.90 -4.67 -12.69
C TRP A 33 -0.77 -5.08 -14.15
N ASP A 34 0.30 -5.78 -14.52
CA ASP A 34 0.54 -6.21 -15.91
C ASP A 34 -0.61 -7.07 -16.48
N GLU A 35 -1.27 -7.86 -15.63
CA GLU A 35 -2.41 -8.69 -16.00
C GLU A 35 -3.71 -7.88 -16.20
N HIS A 36 -3.94 -6.88 -15.35
CA HIS A 36 -5.24 -6.22 -15.23
C HIS A 36 -5.25 -4.73 -15.65
N GLU A 37 -4.13 -4.13 -16.08
CA GLU A 37 -4.00 -2.69 -16.36
C GLU A 37 -5.01 -2.13 -17.38
N ASN A 38 -5.59 -3.00 -18.21
CA ASN A 38 -6.60 -2.64 -19.22
C ASN A 38 -8.05 -2.76 -18.71
N GLU A 39 -8.25 -3.19 -17.46
CA GLU A 39 -9.57 -3.31 -16.86
C GLU A 39 -10.04 -1.97 -16.28
N PRO A 40 -11.36 -1.67 -16.32
CA PRO A 40 -11.89 -0.41 -15.80
C PRO A 40 -11.54 -0.13 -14.33
N ALA A 41 -11.41 -1.18 -13.51
CA ALA A 41 -11.06 -1.03 -12.10
C ALA A 41 -9.64 -0.46 -11.88
N PHE A 42 -8.75 -0.61 -12.86
CA PHE A 42 -7.39 -0.09 -12.83
C PHE A 42 -7.27 1.29 -13.50
N GLU A 43 -8.38 1.85 -14.00
CA GLU A 43 -8.40 3.21 -14.53
C GLU A 43 -8.04 4.22 -13.41
N GLY A 44 -6.89 4.88 -13.56
CA GLY A 44 -6.38 5.83 -12.55
C GLY A 44 -5.61 5.19 -11.40
N TYR A 45 -5.42 3.87 -11.38
CA TYR A 45 -4.53 3.24 -10.40
C TYR A 45 -3.08 3.66 -10.65
N VAL A 46 -2.39 4.07 -9.59
CA VAL A 46 -0.97 4.41 -9.60
C VAL A 46 -0.31 3.74 -8.40
N GLY A 47 0.65 2.85 -8.66
CA GLY A 47 1.41 2.21 -7.60
C GLY A 47 2.26 3.21 -6.81
N SER A 48 2.32 3.03 -5.48
CA SER A 48 3.21 3.81 -4.61
C SER A 48 4.69 3.48 -4.87
N ASP A 49 5.58 4.40 -4.50
CA ASP A 49 7.00 4.06 -4.31
C ASP A 49 7.14 3.21 -3.03
N PHE A 50 7.10 1.89 -3.21
CA PHE A 50 7.05 0.97 -2.09
C PHE A 50 8.32 0.97 -1.23
N PHE A 51 9.49 1.28 -1.81
CA PHE A 51 10.73 1.34 -1.04
C PHE A 51 10.78 2.61 -0.17
N ALA A 52 10.30 3.73 -0.70
CA ALA A 52 10.13 4.95 0.08
C ALA A 52 9.11 4.73 1.22
N ALA A 53 7.97 4.09 0.93
CA ALA A 53 6.95 3.77 1.93
C ALA A 53 7.50 2.86 3.05
N TRP A 54 8.24 1.80 2.70
CA TRP A 54 8.95 0.94 3.66
C TRP A 54 9.87 1.75 4.58
N THR A 55 10.66 2.66 4.02
CA THR A 55 11.62 3.48 4.78
C THR A 55 10.90 4.35 5.81
N VAL A 56 9.77 4.95 5.41
CA VAL A 56 8.92 5.76 6.30
C VAL A 56 8.30 4.88 7.40
N LEU A 57 7.67 3.76 7.04
CA LEU A 57 7.06 2.83 8.01
C LEU A 57 8.08 2.34 9.03
N LYS A 58 9.30 1.98 8.58
CA LYS A 58 10.39 1.54 9.48
C LYS A 58 10.72 2.61 10.51
N SER A 59 10.79 3.88 10.09
CA SER A 59 11.07 5.01 10.99
C SER A 59 9.95 5.30 12.02
N LEU A 60 8.75 4.75 11.77
CA LEU A 60 7.57 4.91 12.61
C LEU A 60 7.28 3.69 13.50
N ARG A 61 7.96 2.56 13.30
CA ARG A 61 7.81 1.35 14.15
C ARG A 61 8.04 1.72 15.63
N GLY A 62 7.13 1.26 16.49
CA GLY A 62 7.15 1.57 17.93
C GLY A 62 6.73 2.99 18.32
N ARG A 63 6.43 3.88 17.34
CA ARG A 63 5.97 5.26 17.58
C ARG A 63 4.49 5.46 17.27
N GLY A 64 3.89 4.52 16.54
CA GLY A 64 2.46 4.43 16.27
C GLY A 64 2.04 2.97 16.22
N SER A 65 0.76 2.72 16.46
CA SER A 65 0.18 1.36 16.44
C SER A 65 -0.70 1.11 15.23
N THR A 66 -1.33 2.15 14.67
CA THR A 66 -2.35 2.01 13.63
C THR A 66 -1.90 2.68 12.34
N PHE A 67 -2.13 2.02 11.22
CA PHE A 67 -1.86 2.51 9.87
C PHE A 67 -3.14 2.48 9.04
N LEU A 68 -3.42 3.55 8.31
CA LEU A 68 -4.57 3.65 7.41
C LEU A 68 -4.10 4.16 6.04
N GLU A 69 -4.38 3.38 4.99
CA GLU A 69 -4.13 3.74 3.60
C GLU A 69 -5.41 4.24 2.93
N TRP A 70 -5.40 5.48 2.43
CA TRP A 70 -6.52 6.05 1.65
C TRP A 70 -6.25 5.87 0.17
N GLY A 71 -7.18 5.25 -0.57
CA GLY A 71 -6.95 4.84 -1.95
C GLY A 71 -5.94 3.69 -2.00
N SER A 72 -6.23 2.60 -1.29
CA SER A 72 -5.26 1.53 -1.07
C SER A 72 -4.92 0.72 -2.32
N GLY A 73 -5.74 0.77 -3.37
CA GLY A 73 -5.52 -0.01 -4.59
C GLY A 73 -5.30 -1.49 -4.30
N LEU A 74 -4.15 -2.05 -4.71
CA LEU A 74 -3.75 -3.43 -4.42
C LEU A 74 -3.32 -3.68 -2.96
N GLY A 75 -3.37 -2.67 -2.10
CA GLY A 75 -3.15 -2.77 -0.66
C GLY A 75 -1.71 -3.03 -0.23
N VAL A 76 -0.73 -2.78 -1.10
CA VAL A 76 0.68 -3.15 -0.87
C VAL A 76 1.25 -2.48 0.37
N VAL A 77 0.96 -1.20 0.61
CA VAL A 77 1.51 -0.47 1.77
C VAL A 77 0.81 -0.90 3.06
N ALA A 78 -0.51 -1.09 3.04
CA ALA A 78 -1.26 -1.65 4.17
C ALA A 78 -0.77 -3.06 4.55
N ILE A 79 -0.49 -3.92 3.57
CA ILE A 79 0.12 -5.25 3.79
C ILE A 79 1.50 -5.10 4.44
N MET A 80 2.37 -4.24 3.90
CA MET A 80 3.69 -3.99 4.52
C MET A 80 3.55 -3.53 5.98
N ALA A 81 2.64 -2.58 6.25
CA ALA A 81 2.41 -2.10 7.61
C ALA A 81 1.95 -3.21 8.55
N SER A 82 0.98 -4.05 8.14
CA SER A 82 0.55 -5.21 8.92
C SER A 82 1.71 -6.16 9.26
N ARG A 83 2.53 -6.49 8.25
CA ARG A 83 3.72 -7.35 8.41
C ARG A 83 4.79 -6.74 9.31
N MET A 84 4.84 -5.41 9.42
CA MET A 84 5.73 -4.68 10.34
C MET A 84 5.17 -4.53 11.76
N GLY A 85 3.97 -5.06 12.03
CA GLY A 85 3.33 -5.06 13.33
C GLY A 85 2.39 -3.88 13.60
N PHE A 86 2.01 -3.12 12.56
CA PHE A 86 0.94 -2.13 12.68
C PHE A 86 -0.44 -2.81 12.58
N ASP A 87 -1.42 -2.26 13.28
CA ASP A 87 -2.84 -2.49 13.04
C ASP A 87 -3.25 -1.74 11.76
N ALA A 88 -3.42 -2.44 10.65
CA ALA A 88 -3.47 -1.85 9.32
C ALA A 88 -4.86 -1.95 8.69
N ALA A 89 -5.31 -0.86 8.07
CA ALA A 89 -6.53 -0.79 7.28
C ALA A 89 -6.30 -0.09 5.94
N GLY A 90 -7.12 -0.41 4.95
CA GLY A 90 -7.10 0.22 3.63
C GLY A 90 -8.50 0.56 3.14
N ILE A 91 -8.69 1.76 2.58
CA ILE A 91 -9.95 2.17 1.95
C ILE A 91 -9.72 2.26 0.44
N GLU A 92 -10.52 1.54 -0.33
CA GLU A 92 -10.47 1.55 -1.80
C GLU A 92 -11.89 1.58 -2.37
N ILE A 93 -12.10 2.40 -3.41
CA ILE A 93 -13.42 2.60 -4.01
C ILE A 93 -13.78 1.49 -5.00
N GLN A 94 -12.78 0.89 -5.65
CA GLN A 94 -12.97 -0.15 -6.65
C GLN A 94 -13.08 -1.54 -5.99
N PRO A 95 -14.24 -2.22 -6.07
CA PRO A 95 -14.43 -3.53 -5.45
C PRO A 95 -13.43 -4.59 -5.93
N GLU A 96 -13.10 -4.59 -7.22
CA GLU A 96 -12.16 -5.53 -7.82
C GLU A 96 -10.74 -5.36 -7.26
N LEU A 97 -10.30 -4.12 -7.02
CA LEU A 97 -9.02 -3.85 -6.38
C LEU A 97 -9.01 -4.32 -4.92
N VAL A 98 -10.12 -4.15 -4.19
CA VAL A 98 -10.28 -4.68 -2.83
C VAL A 98 -10.16 -6.20 -2.80
N ASP A 99 -10.80 -6.90 -3.74
CA ASP A 99 -10.74 -8.37 -3.83
C ASP A 99 -9.31 -8.86 -4.11
N LEU A 100 -8.59 -8.18 -5.01
CA LEU A 100 -7.18 -8.46 -5.29
C LEU A 100 -6.29 -8.16 -4.09
N ALA A 101 -6.51 -7.04 -3.39
CA ALA A 101 -5.77 -6.67 -2.19
C ALA A 101 -5.96 -7.69 -1.05
N GLN A 102 -7.19 -8.14 -0.81
CA GLN A 102 -7.49 -9.20 0.17
C GLN A 102 -6.81 -10.52 -0.20
N SER A 103 -6.82 -10.89 -1.49
CA SER A 103 -6.14 -12.09 -1.99
C SER A 103 -4.62 -12.01 -1.79
N LEU A 104 -4.03 -10.83 -2.03
CA LEU A 104 -2.62 -10.57 -1.84
C LEU A 104 -2.27 -10.59 -0.34
N ALA A 105 -3.04 -9.94 0.53
CA ALA A 105 -2.84 -9.95 1.97
C ALA A 105 -2.87 -11.38 2.54
N LYS A 106 -3.82 -12.20 2.10
CA LYS A 106 -3.90 -13.62 2.48
C LYS A 106 -2.65 -14.39 2.06
N ARG A 107 -2.11 -14.14 0.86
CA ARG A 107 -0.88 -14.79 0.37
C ARG A 107 0.33 -14.46 1.25
N TYR A 108 0.39 -13.24 1.77
CA TYR A 108 1.47 -12.76 2.63
C TYR A 108 1.19 -12.94 4.13
N SER A 109 0.09 -13.60 4.49
CA SER A 109 -0.34 -13.78 5.89
C SER A 109 -0.39 -12.45 6.66
N ALA A 110 -0.86 -11.40 6.00
CA ALA A 110 -1.09 -10.08 6.57
C ALA A 110 -2.55 -9.97 7.04
N ASP A 111 -2.73 -9.40 8.23
CA ASP A 111 -4.02 -9.06 8.80
C ASP A 111 -4.30 -7.59 8.49
N VAL A 112 -5.17 -7.33 7.50
CA VAL A 112 -5.49 -5.98 7.02
C VAL A 112 -7.00 -5.86 6.84
N ASP A 113 -7.57 -4.83 7.46
CA ASP A 113 -8.99 -4.50 7.29
C ASP A 113 -9.20 -3.64 6.03
N PHE A 114 -9.52 -4.29 4.92
CA PHE A 114 -9.90 -3.58 3.68
C PHE A 114 -11.39 -3.22 3.68
N VAL A 115 -11.67 -1.94 3.44
CA VAL A 115 -13.03 -1.40 3.33
C VAL A 115 -13.25 -0.92 1.90
N CYS A 116 -14.26 -1.50 1.24
CA CYS A 116 -14.73 -1.00 -0.05
C CYS A 116 -15.58 0.26 0.16
N GLY A 117 -15.10 1.41 -0.29
CA GLY A 117 -15.80 2.68 -0.14
C GLY A 117 -14.94 3.90 -0.44
N SER A 118 -15.55 5.06 -0.31
CA SER A 118 -14.85 6.34 -0.46
C SER A 118 -14.31 6.81 0.90
N PHE A 119 -13.07 7.32 0.92
CA PHE A 119 -12.55 8.08 2.06
C PHE A 119 -13.09 9.53 2.08
N VAL A 120 -13.73 9.98 0.99
CA VAL A 120 -14.37 11.29 0.89
C VAL A 120 -15.75 11.23 1.57
N PRO A 121 -16.04 12.11 2.54
CA PRO A 121 -17.33 12.14 3.23
C PRO A 121 -18.51 12.44 2.31
N ASP A 122 -19.67 11.89 2.66
CA ASP A 122 -20.94 12.20 1.99
C ASP A 122 -21.24 13.70 2.05
N GLY A 123 -21.63 14.27 0.90
CA GLY A 123 -21.96 15.70 0.78
C GLY A 123 -20.75 16.62 0.60
N PHE A 124 -19.54 16.08 0.45
CA PHE A 124 -18.42 16.86 -0.05
C PHE A 124 -18.66 17.23 -1.53
N GLU A 125 -18.80 18.52 -1.80
CA GLU A 125 -18.89 19.05 -3.16
C GLU A 125 -17.50 19.52 -3.59
N PRO A 126 -16.83 18.86 -4.55
CA PRO A 126 -15.56 19.35 -5.07
C PRO A 126 -15.77 20.72 -5.74
N ASP A 127 -14.91 21.67 -5.40
CA ASP A 127 -14.90 22.98 -6.06
C ASP A 127 -14.36 22.81 -7.49
N ALA A 128 -15.24 22.90 -8.48
CA ALA A 128 -14.91 22.76 -9.91
C ALA A 128 -13.90 23.79 -10.44
N SER A 129 -13.50 24.79 -9.63
CA SER A 129 -12.42 25.73 -9.96
C SER A 129 -11.01 25.21 -9.61
N VAL A 130 -10.94 24.21 -8.74
CA VAL A 130 -9.79 23.30 -8.60
C VAL A 130 -10.06 22.23 -9.65
N GLY A 131 -9.24 22.11 -10.69
CA GLY A 131 -9.57 21.35 -11.90
C GLY A 131 -9.98 19.89 -11.66
N ASP A 132 -10.28 19.15 -12.75
CA ASP A 132 -10.52 17.69 -12.75
C ASP A 132 -9.28 16.86 -12.29
N GLU A 133 -8.52 17.32 -11.30
CA GLU A 133 -7.35 16.66 -10.71
C GLU A 133 -7.69 15.33 -10.03
N PHE A 134 -8.98 15.01 -9.86
CA PHE A 134 -9.42 13.68 -9.43
C PHE A 134 -9.37 12.62 -10.55
N PHE A 135 -9.19 13.02 -11.82
CA PHE A 135 -9.15 12.09 -12.96
C PHE A 135 -8.21 12.59 -14.07
N ARG A 136 -6.88 12.55 -13.86
CA ARG A 136 -5.87 12.29 -14.92
C ARG A 136 -4.44 12.54 -14.42
N THR A 137 -3.60 11.51 -14.54
CA THR A 137 -2.28 11.75 -15.11
C THR A 137 -2.48 11.59 -16.61
N ASP A 138 -2.59 12.68 -17.36
CA ASP A 138 -2.50 12.60 -18.82
C ASP A 138 -1.09 12.07 -19.13
N SER A 139 -1.00 10.81 -19.54
CA SER A 139 0.14 10.31 -20.27
C SER A 139 0.07 10.91 -21.67
N ASP A 140 0.52 12.17 -21.77
CA ASP A 140 0.83 12.77 -23.06
C ASP A 140 1.80 11.82 -23.77
N SER A 141 1.31 11.30 -24.89
CA SER A 141 2.01 10.46 -25.83
C SER A 141 3.46 10.90 -26.00
N ALA A 142 4.38 9.98 -25.71
CA ALA A 142 5.77 10.07 -26.12
C ALA A 142 5.83 10.50 -27.60
N SER A 143 6.45 11.66 -27.84
CA SER A 143 6.79 12.17 -29.17
C SER A 143 8.17 11.71 -29.60
#